data_AF-A0AA37XJ36-F1
#
_entry.id   AF-A0AA37XJ36-F1
#
_cell.length_a   1.000
_cell.length_b   1.000
_cell.length_c   1.000
_cell.angle_alpha   90.00
_cell.angle_beta   90.00
_cell.angle_gamma   90.00
#
_symmetry.space_group_name_H-M   'P 1'
#
loop_
_entity.id
_entity.type
_entity.pdbx_description
1 polymer ?
#
loop_
_entity_poly.entity_id
_entity_poly.type
_entity_poly.pdbx_seq_one_letter_code
_entity_poly.pdbx_strand_id
1 'polypeptide(L)'
;MPELPEVETVKKGLLHLVQHKRIAEVIVRWPKIVEVPTVDEFCQNLIGEQIENIQRRGKFLLFKLTHFDLISHLRMEGKYEYFPEEELVQVDKHTHVIFKFTDGSQLHYNDVRKFGRMILVEKDQGPLYKGIQKLGPEPTSDEFDLANFASNLQKSTSFIKPLLLNQKVVAGLGNIYTDEALWFAKIHPQQPASTLTHSQIEDLREAIIEVLGRAVKAGGTTIRSYKNALGEAGAFQLDLMVYGKTDEPCPRCGTPIAKIQVGQRGTHLCPYCQKIRGQDS
;
A
#
# COMPACT_ATOMS: atom_id res chain seq x y z
N MET A 1 -1.06 -5.31 -6.33
CA MET A 1 -1.49 -4.03 -5.72
C MET A 1 -0.46 -3.72 -4.67
N PRO A 2 0.37 -2.68 -4.82
CA PRO A 2 1.18 -2.17 -3.73
C PRO A 2 0.34 -2.01 -2.45
N GLU A 3 0.82 -2.63 -1.38
CA GLU A 3 0.31 -2.43 -0.02
C GLU A 3 1.28 -1.50 0.71
N LEU A 4 1.12 -1.30 2.01
CA LEU A 4 1.96 -0.34 2.75
C LEU A 4 3.47 -0.58 2.60
N PRO A 5 3.99 -1.82 2.72
CA PRO A 5 5.43 -2.08 2.60
C PRO A 5 6.01 -1.68 1.24
N GLU A 6 5.29 -1.95 0.15
CA GLU A 6 5.70 -1.54 -1.19
C GLU A 6 5.66 -0.02 -1.34
N VAL A 7 4.62 0.65 -0.84
CA VAL A 7 4.54 2.12 -0.93
C VAL A 7 5.64 2.79 -0.10
N GLU A 8 5.96 2.25 1.07
CA GLU A 8 7.07 2.71 1.91
C GLU A 8 8.43 2.52 1.21
N THR A 9 8.61 1.42 0.49
CA THR A 9 9.81 1.16 -0.29
C THR A 9 9.92 2.13 -1.47
N VAL A 10 8.82 2.40 -2.19
CA VAL A 10 8.79 3.43 -3.23
C VAL A 10 9.15 4.80 -2.66
N LYS A 11 8.58 5.18 -1.51
CA LYS A 11 8.88 6.46 -0.84
C LYS A 11 10.38 6.62 -0.60
N LYS A 12 11.03 5.61 -0.01
CA LYS A 12 12.48 5.63 0.28
C LYS A 12 13.31 5.77 -1.00
N GLY A 13 12.99 5.00 -2.05
CA GLY A 13 13.68 5.10 -3.33
C GLY A 13 13.51 6.48 -3.98
N LEU A 14 12.29 7.02 -3.98
CA LEU A 14 12.02 8.35 -4.53
C LEU A 14 12.73 9.47 -3.74
N LEU A 15 12.76 9.39 -2.41
CA LEU A 15 13.52 10.35 -1.60
C LEU A 15 14.99 10.40 -2.02
N HIS A 16 15.62 9.25 -2.23
CA HIS A 16 17.00 9.20 -2.70
C HIS A 16 17.18 9.82 -4.10
N LEU A 17 16.20 9.64 -4.98
CA LEU A 17 16.32 9.99 -6.39
C LEU A 17 15.92 11.43 -6.71
N VAL A 18 14.86 11.95 -6.09
CA VAL A 18 14.22 13.21 -6.53
C VAL A 18 14.11 14.28 -5.45
N GLN A 19 14.57 14.02 -4.23
CA GLN A 19 14.58 15.06 -3.21
C GLN A 19 15.46 16.25 -3.64
N HIS A 20 14.97 17.45 -3.35
CA HIS A 20 15.54 18.74 -3.74
C HIS A 20 15.57 19.05 -5.23
N LYS A 21 15.09 18.16 -6.11
CA LYS A 21 14.94 18.48 -7.53
C LYS A 21 13.81 19.49 -7.74
N ARG A 22 14.00 20.38 -8.72
CA ARG A 22 13.01 21.38 -9.14
C ARG A 22 12.35 20.94 -10.43
N ILE A 23 11.02 20.97 -10.46
CA ILE A 23 10.23 20.59 -11.63
C ILE A 23 10.33 21.70 -12.68
N ALA A 24 10.77 21.35 -13.88
CA ALA A 24 10.82 22.24 -15.04
C ALA A 24 9.54 22.15 -15.89
N GLU A 25 9.00 20.94 -16.04
CA GLU A 25 7.82 20.67 -16.86
C GLU A 25 7.08 19.44 -16.32
N VAL A 26 5.75 19.45 -16.47
CA VAL A 26 4.91 18.27 -16.22
C VAL A 26 4.07 17.98 -17.45
N ILE A 27 4.09 16.72 -17.90
CA ILE A 27 3.33 16.25 -19.06
C ILE A 27 2.34 15.19 -18.60
N VAL A 28 1.05 15.44 -18.81
CA VAL A 28 -0.03 14.49 -18.50
C VAL A 28 -0.58 13.91 -19.81
N ARG A 29 -0.34 12.62 -20.04
CA ARG A 29 -0.78 11.87 -21.24
C ARG A 29 -2.13 11.18 -21.05
N TRP A 30 -2.59 11.04 -19.81
CA TRP A 30 -3.90 10.49 -19.47
C TRP A 30 -4.63 11.37 -18.44
N PRO A 31 -5.46 12.34 -18.89
CA PRO A 31 -6.07 13.34 -18.01
C PRO A 31 -6.80 12.81 -16.79
N LYS A 32 -7.48 11.66 -16.90
CA LYS A 32 -8.27 11.06 -15.79
C LYS A 32 -7.41 10.56 -14.62
N ILE A 33 -6.09 10.63 -14.71
CA ILE A 33 -5.20 10.35 -13.58
C ILE A 33 -5.23 11.47 -12.53
N VAL A 34 -5.42 12.71 -12.96
CA VAL A 34 -5.53 13.87 -12.07
C VAL A 34 -6.98 13.95 -11.58
N GLU A 35 -7.19 13.88 -10.27
CA GLU A 35 -8.53 13.98 -9.68
C GLU A 35 -8.92 15.45 -9.43
N VAL A 36 -7.97 16.25 -8.96
CA VAL A 36 -8.09 17.69 -8.71
C VAL A 36 -6.67 18.27 -8.63
N PRO A 37 -6.41 19.47 -9.16
CA PRO A 37 -7.31 20.37 -9.89
C PRO A 37 -7.50 19.93 -11.36
N THR A 38 -7.82 20.85 -12.29
CA THR A 38 -7.78 20.51 -13.72
C THR A 38 -6.35 20.17 -14.15
N VAL A 39 -6.19 19.49 -15.29
CA VAL A 39 -4.85 19.09 -15.77
C VAL A 39 -3.97 20.31 -16.06
N ASP A 40 -4.54 21.38 -16.61
CA ASP A 40 -3.78 22.58 -16.94
C ASP A 40 -3.28 23.28 -15.67
N GLU A 41 -4.16 23.45 -14.67
CA GLU A 41 -3.79 23.98 -13.35
C GLU A 41 -2.77 23.08 -12.66
N PHE A 42 -2.94 21.75 -12.74
CA PHE A 42 -2.02 20.78 -12.17
C PHE A 42 -0.61 20.94 -12.76
N CYS A 43 -0.49 21.01 -14.09
CA CYS A 43 0.79 21.19 -14.75
C CYS A 43 1.40 22.56 -14.43
N GLN A 44 0.62 23.64 -14.51
CA GLN A 44 1.10 25.00 -14.25
C GLN A 44 1.59 25.18 -12.81
N ASN A 45 0.82 24.72 -11.82
CA ASN A 45 1.15 24.86 -10.40
C ASN A 45 2.36 24.01 -9.97
N LEU A 46 2.72 22.99 -10.75
CA LEU A 46 3.90 22.16 -10.47
C LEU A 46 5.18 22.71 -11.10
N ILE A 47 5.11 23.58 -12.11
CA ILE A 47 6.31 24.17 -12.71
C ILE A 47 6.99 25.07 -11.68
N GLY A 48 8.30 24.87 -11.50
CA GLY A 48 9.11 25.60 -10.54
C GLY A 48 9.05 25.07 -9.11
N GLU A 49 8.16 24.14 -8.78
CA GLU A 49 8.09 23.53 -7.46
C GLU A 49 9.33 22.66 -7.18
N GLN A 50 9.85 22.73 -5.95
CA GLN A 50 10.91 21.85 -5.49
C GLN A 50 10.33 20.72 -4.62
N ILE A 51 10.78 19.49 -4.83
CA ILE A 51 10.40 18.36 -3.96
C ILE A 51 11.24 18.44 -2.67
N GLU A 52 10.64 18.89 -1.58
CA GLU A 52 11.33 19.05 -0.29
C GLU A 52 11.43 17.73 0.47
N ASN A 53 10.37 16.94 0.43
CA ASN A 53 10.26 15.67 1.15
C ASN A 53 9.20 14.77 0.47
N ILE A 54 9.16 13.49 0.83
CA ILE A 54 8.11 12.56 0.44
C ILE A 54 7.71 11.77 1.68
N GLN A 55 6.44 11.87 2.04
CA GLN A 55 5.83 11.15 3.15
C GLN A 55 4.92 10.04 2.60
N ARG A 56 4.46 9.17 3.51
CA ARG A 56 3.47 8.13 3.20
C ARG A 56 2.37 8.16 4.26
N ARG A 57 1.13 7.99 3.82
CA ARG A 57 -0.01 7.72 4.70
C ARG A 57 -0.83 6.57 4.14
N GLY A 58 -0.91 5.46 4.86
CA GLY A 58 -1.45 4.20 4.37
C GLY A 58 -0.75 3.78 3.07
N LYS A 59 -1.50 3.80 1.96
CA LYS A 59 -1.02 3.45 0.62
C LYS A 59 -0.87 4.66 -0.32
N PHE A 60 -0.90 5.87 0.23
CA PHE A 60 -0.67 7.11 -0.47
C PHE A 60 0.77 7.58 -0.28
N LEU A 61 1.38 8.09 -1.34
CA LEU A 61 2.58 8.91 -1.30
C LEU A 61 2.16 10.38 -1.23
N LEU A 62 2.87 11.19 -0.45
CA LEU A 62 2.66 12.63 -0.33
C LEU A 62 4.00 13.31 -0.62
N PHE A 63 4.15 13.83 -1.83
CA PHE A 63 5.28 14.67 -2.19
C PHE A 63 5.03 16.06 -1.60
N LYS A 64 5.90 16.46 -0.68
CA LYS A 64 5.90 17.79 -0.06
C LYS A 64 6.68 18.72 -0.97
N LEU A 65 5.99 19.66 -1.59
CA LEU A 65 6.56 20.63 -2.49
C LEU A 65 6.70 22.00 -1.80
N THR A 66 7.25 22.99 -2.50
CA THR A 66 7.50 24.32 -1.96
C THR A 66 6.21 25.04 -1.54
N HIS A 67 5.16 24.96 -2.35
CA HIS A 67 3.87 25.61 -2.14
C HIS A 67 2.68 24.65 -2.17
N PHE A 68 2.89 23.38 -2.55
CA PHE A 68 1.83 22.38 -2.68
C PHE A 68 2.18 21.03 -2.03
N ASP A 69 1.17 20.21 -1.80
CA ASP A 69 1.32 18.78 -1.58
C ASP A 69 0.77 18.01 -2.79
N LEU A 70 1.61 17.18 -3.42
CA LEU A 70 1.17 16.24 -4.45
C LEU A 70 0.93 14.86 -3.81
N ILE A 71 -0.32 14.44 -3.77
CA ILE A 71 -0.73 13.11 -3.28
C ILE A 71 -0.81 12.16 -4.48
N SER A 72 -0.21 10.98 -4.35
CA SER A 72 -0.23 9.92 -5.37
C SER A 72 -0.65 8.59 -4.77
N HIS A 73 -1.58 7.89 -5.43
CA HIS A 73 -1.98 6.54 -5.05
C HIS A 73 -1.74 5.57 -6.21
N LEU A 74 -0.78 4.65 -6.03
CA LEU A 74 -0.34 3.69 -7.06
C LEU A 74 -1.43 2.69 -7.50
N ARG A 75 -2.38 2.41 -6.60
CA ARG A 75 -3.46 1.42 -6.81
C ARG A 75 -2.88 0.06 -7.14
N MET A 76 -3.19 -0.52 -8.30
CA MET A 76 -2.92 -1.93 -8.58
C MET A 76 -1.52 -2.15 -9.14
N GLU A 77 -1.12 -1.32 -10.10
CA GLU A 77 0.07 -1.52 -10.96
C GLU A 77 0.82 -0.20 -11.24
N GLY A 78 0.43 0.88 -10.56
CA GLY A 78 1.17 2.14 -10.61
C GLY A 78 2.60 1.97 -10.13
N LYS A 79 3.55 2.51 -10.88
CA LYS A 79 4.96 2.54 -10.53
C LYS A 79 5.62 3.82 -11.01
N TYR A 80 6.70 4.19 -10.33
CA TYR A 80 7.56 5.30 -10.70
C TYR A 80 8.86 4.76 -11.27
N GLU A 81 9.31 5.35 -12.36
CA GLU A 81 10.59 5.05 -13.02
C GLU A 81 11.37 6.35 -13.16
N TYR A 82 12.62 6.36 -12.71
CA TYR A 82 13.50 7.51 -12.77
C TYR A 82 14.51 7.33 -13.89
N PHE A 83 14.74 8.39 -14.64
CA PHE A 83 15.69 8.43 -15.73
C PHE A 83 16.67 9.58 -15.46
N PRO A 84 17.99 9.31 -15.35
CA PRO A 84 18.99 10.36 -15.21
C PRO A 84 19.10 11.19 -16.50
N GLU A 85 19.81 12.32 -16.42
CA GLU A 85 20.19 13.09 -17.60
C GLU A 85 20.97 12.20 -18.60
N GLU A 86 20.88 12.51 -19.90
CA GLU A 86 21.55 11.84 -21.04
C GLU A 86 20.85 10.64 -21.71
N GLU A 87 19.81 10.04 -21.14
CA GLU A 87 19.09 8.96 -21.83
C GLU A 87 18.03 9.48 -22.82
N LEU A 88 18.10 9.03 -24.08
CA LEU A 88 16.96 9.10 -25.00
C LEU A 88 15.88 8.13 -24.51
N VAL A 89 15.03 8.60 -23.60
CA VAL A 89 13.98 7.76 -23.01
C VAL A 89 12.83 7.57 -24.00
N GLN A 90 12.68 6.34 -24.51
CA GLN A 90 11.47 5.97 -25.23
C GLN A 90 10.30 5.89 -24.24
N VAL A 91 9.37 6.82 -24.34
CA VAL A 91 8.19 6.87 -23.47
C VAL A 91 7.27 5.68 -23.74
N ASP A 92 7.09 4.82 -22.73
CA ASP A 92 6.18 3.67 -22.82
C ASP A 92 4.73 4.11 -23.03
N LYS A 93 3.92 3.27 -23.67
CA LYS A 93 2.49 3.56 -23.92
C LYS A 93 1.65 3.67 -22.64
N HIS A 94 2.14 3.14 -21.53
CA HIS A 94 1.51 3.18 -20.21
C HIS A 94 2.10 4.25 -19.29
N THR A 95 3.04 5.07 -19.78
CA THR A 95 3.50 6.27 -19.06
C THR A 95 2.45 7.36 -19.17
N HIS A 96 1.86 7.75 -18.04
CA HIS A 96 0.73 8.68 -18.03
C HIS A 96 1.07 10.07 -17.51
N VAL A 97 2.09 10.18 -16.67
CA VAL A 97 2.58 11.47 -16.17
C VAL A 97 4.11 11.46 -16.21
N ILE A 98 4.70 12.54 -16.70
CA ILE A 98 6.14 12.74 -16.75
C ILE A 98 6.46 14.05 -16.03
N PHE A 99 7.29 13.99 -15.02
CA PHE A 99 7.88 15.16 -14.37
C PHE A 99 9.31 15.30 -14.91
N LYS A 100 9.60 16.39 -15.60
CA LYS A 100 10.95 16.74 -16.02
C LYS A 100 11.53 17.72 -15.01
N PHE A 101 12.77 17.50 -14.60
CA PHE A 101 13.46 18.35 -13.64
C PHE A 101 14.42 19.31 -14.35
N THR A 102 14.82 20.37 -13.66
CA THR A 102 15.72 21.39 -14.20
C THR A 102 17.16 20.90 -14.45
N ASP A 103 17.53 19.75 -13.88
CA ASP A 103 18.82 19.08 -14.08
C ASP A 103 18.76 18.03 -15.20
N GLY A 104 17.78 18.11 -16.10
CA GLY A 104 17.63 17.21 -17.24
C GLY A 104 17.06 15.83 -16.93
N SER A 105 17.07 15.40 -15.65
CA SER A 105 16.49 14.11 -15.23
C SER A 105 14.95 14.10 -15.28
N GLN A 106 14.37 12.90 -15.29
CA GLN A 106 12.92 12.71 -15.43
C GLN A 106 12.37 11.66 -14.47
N LEU A 107 11.16 11.87 -13.98
CA LEU A 107 10.38 10.89 -13.21
C LEU A 107 9.09 10.56 -13.97
N HIS A 108 8.93 9.29 -14.33
CA HIS A 108 7.79 8.80 -15.11
C HIS A 108 6.87 8.00 -14.21
N TYR A 109 5.57 8.30 -14.27
CA TYR A 109 4.53 7.48 -13.65
C TYR A 109 3.89 6.56 -14.70
N ASN A 110 4.04 5.26 -14.49
CA ASN A 110 3.51 4.21 -15.35
C ASN A 110 2.36 3.47 -14.67
N ASP A 111 1.26 3.23 -15.38
CA ASP A 111 0.15 2.41 -14.88
C ASP A 111 -0.62 1.76 -16.04
N VAL A 112 -0.42 0.45 -16.21
CA VAL A 112 -1.07 -0.34 -17.27
C VAL A 112 -2.60 -0.28 -17.17
N ARG A 113 -3.15 -0.24 -15.95
CA ARG A 113 -4.59 -0.32 -15.67
C ARG A 113 -5.27 1.03 -15.52
N LYS A 114 -4.51 2.14 -15.47
CA LYS A 114 -5.02 3.52 -15.36
C LYS A 114 -5.89 3.74 -14.10
N PHE A 115 -5.58 3.05 -13.02
CA PHE A 115 -6.31 3.16 -11.75
C PHE A 115 -5.68 4.18 -10.81
N GLY A 116 -4.39 4.45 -10.96
CA GLY A 116 -3.66 5.45 -10.21
C GLY A 116 -4.34 6.80 -10.21
N ARG A 117 -4.15 7.55 -9.14
CA ARG A 117 -4.71 8.90 -8.99
C ARG A 117 -3.65 9.83 -8.43
N MET A 118 -3.65 11.06 -8.93
CA MET A 118 -2.86 12.18 -8.44
C MET A 118 -3.79 13.33 -8.05
N ILE A 119 -3.46 13.97 -6.94
CA ILE A 119 -4.21 15.06 -6.35
C ILE A 119 -3.19 16.12 -5.95
N LEU A 120 -3.37 17.35 -6.40
CA LEU A 120 -2.56 18.48 -5.96
C LEU A 120 -3.41 19.38 -5.06
N VAL A 121 -2.89 19.68 -3.88
CA VAL A 121 -3.53 20.57 -2.91
C VAL A 121 -2.51 21.57 -2.39
N GLU A 122 -2.95 22.65 -1.78
CA GLU A 122 -2.05 23.63 -1.13
C GLU A 122 -1.17 22.95 -0.08
N LYS A 123 -0.01 23.56 0.19
CA LYS A 123 0.97 23.06 1.16
C LYS A 123 0.31 22.66 2.47
N ASP A 124 0.70 21.50 2.97
CA ASP A 124 0.23 20.90 4.23
C ASP A 124 -1.26 20.58 4.31
N GLN A 125 -2.02 20.76 3.23
CA GLN A 125 -3.40 20.27 3.13
C GLN A 125 -3.48 18.78 2.74
N GLY A 126 -2.34 18.13 2.43
CA GLY A 126 -2.29 16.72 2.05
C GLY A 126 -3.05 15.77 2.98
N PRO A 127 -2.84 15.84 4.32
CA PRO A 127 -3.58 15.04 5.30
C PRO A 127 -5.10 15.30 5.32
N LEU A 128 -5.55 16.45 4.82
CA LEU A 128 -6.96 16.84 4.79
C LEU A 128 -7.70 16.33 3.53
N TYR A 129 -6.98 15.71 2.59
CA TYR A 129 -7.63 15.06 1.46
C TYR A 129 -8.59 13.95 1.94
N LYS A 130 -9.83 13.98 1.44
CA LYS A 130 -10.93 13.07 1.80
C LYS A 130 -10.58 11.57 1.79
N GLY A 131 -9.64 11.16 0.95
CA GLY A 131 -9.18 9.77 0.87
C GLY A 131 -8.22 9.38 1.99
N ILE A 132 -7.50 10.36 2.56
CA ILE A 132 -6.57 10.19 3.67
C ILE A 132 -7.28 10.38 5.02
N GLN A 133 -8.15 11.39 5.16
CA GLN A 133 -8.90 11.66 6.40
C GLN A 133 -9.73 10.47 6.89
N LYS A 134 -10.16 9.60 5.98
CA LYS A 134 -10.97 8.41 6.30
C LYS A 134 -10.12 7.21 6.70
N LEU A 135 -8.79 7.29 6.66
CA LEU A 135 -7.94 6.15 7.00
C LEU A 135 -7.88 5.95 8.52
N GLY A 136 -7.91 4.68 8.94
CA GLY A 136 -7.60 4.26 10.29
C GLY A 136 -6.10 4.45 10.62
N PRO A 137 -5.66 4.13 11.84
CA PRO A 137 -4.28 4.37 12.30
C PRO A 137 -3.23 3.71 11.40
N GLU A 138 -1.99 4.23 11.44
CA GLU A 138 -0.84 3.47 10.92
C GLU A 138 -0.62 2.20 11.78
N PRO A 139 -0.16 1.09 11.18
CA PRO A 139 0.03 -0.18 11.87
C PRO A 139 1.36 -0.22 12.65
N THR A 140 1.53 0.72 13.59
CA THR A 140 2.66 0.78 14.53
C THR A 140 2.14 0.60 15.96
N SER A 141 3.02 0.23 16.89
CA SER A 141 2.67 0.08 18.31
C SER A 141 2.04 1.33 18.91
N ASP A 142 2.47 2.50 18.45
CA ASP A 142 2.15 3.79 19.05
C ASP A 142 0.82 4.36 18.52
N GLU A 143 0.50 4.11 17.24
CA GLU A 143 -0.73 4.61 16.62
C GLU A 143 -1.86 3.58 16.60
N PHE A 144 -1.55 2.29 16.45
CA PHE A 144 -2.55 1.25 16.35
C PHE A 144 -2.99 0.79 17.74
N ASP A 145 -3.82 1.58 18.43
CA ASP A 145 -4.25 1.27 19.80
C ASP A 145 -5.08 -0.02 19.92
N LEU A 146 -4.74 -0.87 20.89
CA LEU A 146 -5.39 -2.17 21.10
C LEU A 146 -6.84 -2.02 21.58
N ALA A 147 -7.13 -1.10 22.49
CA ALA A 147 -8.47 -0.94 23.05
C ALA A 147 -9.47 -0.47 21.99
N ASN A 148 -9.07 0.52 21.18
CA ASN A 148 -9.83 1.00 20.04
C ASN A 148 -10.01 -0.08 18.96
N PHE A 149 -8.96 -0.84 18.66
CA PHE A 149 -9.05 -1.95 17.72
C PHE A 149 -10.05 -3.02 18.20
N ALA A 150 -9.97 -3.43 19.46
CA ALA A 150 -10.90 -4.39 20.05
C ALA A 150 -12.35 -3.91 20.01
N SER A 151 -12.60 -2.66 20.42
CA SER A 151 -13.93 -2.04 20.39
C SER A 151 -14.53 -2.01 18.98
N ASN A 152 -13.71 -1.72 17.96
CA ASN A 152 -14.15 -1.71 16.57
C ASN A 152 -14.47 -3.09 16.02
N LEU A 153 -13.67 -4.11 16.36
CA LEU A 153 -13.92 -5.50 15.94
C LEU A 153 -15.17 -6.08 16.60
N GLN A 154 -15.35 -5.85 17.91
CA GLN A 154 -16.47 -6.37 18.69
C GLN A 154 -17.84 -5.89 18.20
N LYS A 155 -17.90 -4.68 17.61
CA LYS A 155 -19.13 -4.10 17.04
C LYS A 155 -19.48 -4.63 15.64
N SER A 156 -18.62 -5.45 15.03
CA SER A 156 -18.79 -5.89 13.65
C SER A 156 -19.09 -7.38 13.56
N THR A 157 -20.25 -7.71 12.97
CA THR A 157 -20.61 -9.09 12.61
C THR A 157 -19.99 -9.55 11.29
N SER A 158 -19.25 -8.68 10.61
CA SER A 158 -18.55 -9.02 9.37
C SER A 158 -17.40 -9.99 9.63
N PHE A 159 -17.04 -10.77 8.61
CA PHE A 159 -15.83 -11.58 8.66
C PHE A 159 -14.58 -10.72 8.85
N ILE A 160 -13.60 -11.24 9.61
CA ILE A 160 -12.39 -10.51 9.99
C ILE A 160 -11.56 -10.08 8.78
N LYS A 161 -11.41 -10.92 7.75
CA LYS A 161 -10.60 -10.56 6.58
C LYS A 161 -11.15 -9.34 5.83
N PRO A 162 -12.42 -9.31 5.39
CA PRO A 162 -13.00 -8.11 4.79
C PRO A 162 -12.88 -6.85 5.66
N LEU A 163 -13.00 -7.01 6.99
CA LEU A 163 -12.88 -5.90 7.92
C LEU A 163 -11.45 -5.34 7.98
N LEU A 164 -10.42 -6.19 7.99
CA LEU A 164 -9.02 -5.77 7.92
C LEU A 164 -8.63 -5.11 6.58
N LEU A 165 -9.30 -5.49 5.49
CA LEU A 165 -9.13 -4.84 4.18
C LEU A 165 -9.78 -3.45 4.12
N ASN A 166 -10.69 -3.13 5.04
CA ASN A 166 -11.25 -1.80 5.17
C ASN A 166 -10.22 -0.86 5.79
N GLN A 167 -9.71 0.07 4.97
CA GLN A 167 -8.65 1.00 5.38
C GLN A 167 -9.06 1.96 6.52
N LYS A 168 -10.34 1.99 6.94
CA LYS A 168 -10.80 2.70 8.13
C LYS A 168 -10.42 2.01 9.45
N VAL A 169 -10.19 0.70 9.42
CA VAL A 169 -9.87 -0.11 10.62
C VAL A 169 -8.39 0.03 10.95
N VAL A 170 -7.54 -0.21 9.95
CA VAL A 170 -6.10 0.00 9.99
C VAL A 170 -5.64 0.30 8.57
N ALA A 171 -4.78 1.30 8.42
CA ALA A 171 -4.29 1.67 7.10
C ALA A 171 -3.21 0.69 6.63
N GLY A 172 -3.15 0.44 5.32
CA GLY A 172 -1.99 -0.20 4.71
C GLY A 172 -2.11 -1.69 4.44
N LEU A 173 -2.98 -2.42 5.15
CA LEU A 173 -3.24 -3.84 4.86
C LEU A 173 -3.94 -4.02 3.51
N GLY A 174 -3.45 -4.93 2.69
CA GLY A 174 -4.15 -5.45 1.51
C GLY A 174 -4.24 -6.97 1.56
N ASN A 175 -4.36 -7.60 0.39
CA ASN A 175 -4.72 -9.01 0.34
C ASN A 175 -3.58 -9.93 0.80
N ILE A 176 -2.32 -9.54 0.59
CA ILE A 176 -1.16 -10.35 0.94
C ILE A 176 -0.99 -10.33 2.46
N TYR A 177 -0.76 -9.16 3.02
CA TYR A 177 -0.41 -9.03 4.43
C TYR A 177 -1.57 -9.36 5.36
N THR A 178 -2.83 -9.26 4.90
CA THR A 178 -3.97 -9.77 5.67
C THR A 178 -3.99 -11.30 5.75
N ASP A 179 -3.66 -12.03 4.68
CA ASP A 179 -3.59 -13.49 4.72
C ASP A 179 -2.47 -13.94 5.67
N GLU A 180 -1.30 -13.31 5.57
CA GLU A 180 -0.15 -13.60 6.42
C GLU A 180 -0.44 -13.29 7.90
N ALA A 181 -0.95 -12.09 8.23
CA ALA A 181 -1.25 -11.71 9.61
C ALA A 181 -2.29 -12.65 10.25
N LEU A 182 -3.34 -13.02 9.52
CA LEU A 182 -4.35 -13.99 10.01
C LEU A 182 -3.76 -15.38 10.22
N TRP A 183 -2.82 -15.79 9.35
CA TRP A 183 -2.09 -17.04 9.56
C TRP A 183 -1.25 -16.95 10.83
N PHE A 184 -0.43 -15.91 11.03
CA PHE A 184 0.37 -15.75 12.24
C PHE A 184 -0.49 -15.79 13.50
N ALA A 185 -1.61 -15.06 13.53
CA ALA A 185 -2.57 -15.03 14.63
C ALA A 185 -3.45 -16.30 14.76
N LYS A 186 -3.34 -17.27 13.85
CA LYS A 186 -4.14 -18.51 13.81
C LYS A 186 -5.66 -18.27 13.76
N ILE A 187 -6.08 -17.20 13.09
CA ILE A 187 -7.49 -16.82 12.95
C ILE A 187 -7.98 -17.18 11.55
N HIS A 188 -9.15 -17.81 11.47
CA HIS A 188 -9.78 -18.11 10.18
C HIS A 188 -10.29 -16.80 9.52
N PRO A 189 -10.04 -16.57 8.22
CA PRO A 189 -10.44 -15.33 7.53
C PRO A 189 -11.95 -15.07 7.51
N GLN A 190 -12.77 -16.11 7.67
CA GLN A 190 -14.23 -16.01 7.81
C GLN A 190 -14.73 -16.01 9.26
N GLN A 191 -13.84 -15.92 10.26
CA GLN A 191 -14.26 -15.73 11.65
C GLN A 191 -15.02 -14.39 11.74
N PRO A 192 -16.26 -14.34 12.26
CA PRO A 192 -16.94 -13.07 12.54
C PRO A 192 -16.11 -12.26 13.54
N ALA A 193 -15.82 -11.00 13.23
CA ALA A 193 -14.92 -10.18 14.05
C ALA A 193 -15.40 -10.03 15.50
N SER A 194 -16.72 -9.94 15.70
CA SER A 194 -17.36 -9.83 17.01
C SER A 194 -17.17 -11.04 17.93
N THR A 195 -16.73 -12.18 17.40
CA THR A 195 -16.53 -13.42 18.16
C THR A 195 -15.08 -13.64 18.58
N LEU A 196 -14.16 -12.77 18.18
CA LEU A 196 -12.76 -12.84 18.59
C LEU A 196 -12.63 -12.49 20.08
N THR A 197 -11.93 -13.34 20.82
CA THR A 197 -11.57 -13.06 22.22
C THR A 197 -10.52 -11.95 22.30
N HIS A 198 -10.41 -11.30 23.46
CA HIS A 198 -9.42 -10.23 23.67
C HIS A 198 -7.98 -10.67 23.33
N SER A 199 -7.57 -11.86 23.79
CA SER A 199 -6.25 -12.41 23.50
C SER A 199 -6.04 -12.65 22.00
N GLN A 200 -7.05 -13.11 21.26
CA GLN A 200 -6.93 -13.25 19.80
C GLN A 200 -6.81 -11.90 19.08
N ILE A 201 -7.46 -10.86 19.60
CA ILE A 201 -7.37 -9.51 19.03
C ILE A 201 -5.97 -8.93 19.27
N GLU A 202 -5.41 -9.14 20.46
CA GLU A 202 -4.04 -8.79 20.80
C GLU A 202 -3.03 -9.52 19.89
N ASP A 203 -3.13 -10.85 19.79
CA ASP A 203 -2.29 -11.66 18.89
C ASP A 203 -2.39 -11.19 17.43
N LEU A 204 -3.60 -10.83 16.97
CA LEU A 204 -3.83 -10.32 15.62
C LEU A 204 -3.18 -8.96 15.41
N ARG A 205 -3.29 -8.05 16.38
CA ARG A 205 -2.66 -6.73 16.32
C ARG A 205 -1.14 -6.87 16.21
N GLU A 206 -0.53 -7.67 17.08
CA GLU A 206 0.91 -7.91 17.06
C GLU A 206 1.35 -8.56 15.74
N ALA A 207 0.60 -9.55 15.25
CA ALA A 207 0.87 -10.18 13.96
C ALA A 207 0.81 -9.17 12.79
N ILE A 208 -0.13 -8.22 12.80
CA ILE A 208 -0.23 -7.18 11.77
C ILE A 208 1.00 -6.28 11.80
N ILE A 209 1.39 -5.79 12.97
CA ILE A 209 2.54 -4.90 13.16
C ILE A 209 3.84 -5.63 12.75
N GLU A 210 4.03 -6.86 13.22
CA GLU A 210 5.23 -7.66 12.92
C GLU A 210 5.37 -7.96 11.43
N VAL A 211 4.31 -8.47 10.79
CA VAL A 211 4.32 -8.84 9.37
C VAL A 211 4.63 -7.64 8.50
N LEU A 212 3.96 -6.50 8.75
CA LEU A 212 4.19 -5.28 7.98
C LEU A 212 5.58 -4.69 8.25
N GLY A 213 6.06 -4.72 9.50
CA GLY A 213 7.40 -4.26 9.86
C GLY A 213 8.49 -5.08 9.17
N ARG A 214 8.36 -6.41 9.16
CA ARG A 214 9.26 -7.33 8.44
C ARG A 214 9.23 -7.10 6.94
N ALA A 215 8.03 -6.92 6.37
CA ALA A 215 7.87 -6.62 4.96
C ALA A 215 8.51 -5.29 4.57
N VAL A 216 8.34 -4.23 5.37
CA VAL A 216 9.02 -2.94 5.15
C VAL A 216 10.54 -3.11 5.20
N LYS A 217 11.07 -3.88 6.14
CA LYS A 217 12.51 -4.17 6.25
C LYS A 217 13.04 -4.93 5.04
N ALA A 218 12.23 -5.82 4.46
CA ALA A 218 12.56 -6.61 3.28
C ALA A 218 12.26 -5.91 1.94
N GLY A 219 11.84 -4.64 1.95
CA GLY A 219 11.52 -3.90 0.71
C GLY A 219 10.19 -4.29 0.05
N GLY A 220 9.29 -4.94 0.80
CA GLY A 220 8.01 -5.45 0.30
C GLY A 220 8.13 -6.74 -0.50
N THR A 221 7.07 -7.07 -1.24
CA THR A 221 6.93 -8.26 -2.07
C THR A 221 6.98 -7.92 -3.57
N THR A 222 7.62 -8.79 -4.34
CA THR A 222 7.61 -8.77 -5.81
C THR A 222 6.99 -10.06 -6.35
N ILE A 223 5.67 -10.05 -6.61
CA ILE A 223 4.93 -11.25 -7.05
C ILE A 223 4.64 -11.28 -8.57
N ARG A 224 4.46 -10.12 -9.22
CA ARG A 224 4.16 -10.06 -10.68
C ARG A 224 5.03 -9.08 -11.44
N SER A 225 5.08 -7.83 -11.00
CA SER A 225 5.77 -6.75 -11.74
C SER A 225 6.24 -5.60 -10.84
N TYR A 226 6.13 -5.74 -9.52
CA TYR A 226 6.53 -4.69 -8.61
C TYR A 226 8.06 -4.63 -8.51
N LYS A 227 8.61 -3.51 -8.95
CA LYS A 227 9.98 -3.07 -8.71
C LYS A 227 9.90 -1.73 -7.98
N ASN A 228 10.84 -1.45 -7.09
CA ASN A 228 10.93 -0.15 -6.44
C ASN A 228 11.35 0.94 -7.46
N ALA A 229 11.42 2.20 -7.02
CA ALA A 229 11.82 3.32 -7.88
C ALA A 229 13.26 3.19 -8.43
N LEU A 230 14.09 2.33 -7.82
CA LEU A 230 15.45 1.98 -8.26
C LEU A 230 15.49 0.74 -9.17
N GLY A 231 14.32 0.16 -9.50
CA GLY A 231 14.23 -1.04 -10.32
C GLY A 231 14.49 -2.37 -9.59
N GLU A 232 14.71 -2.33 -8.28
CA GLU A 232 15.00 -3.49 -7.44
C GLU A 232 13.72 -4.18 -6.97
N ALA A 233 13.77 -5.51 -6.83
CA ALA A 233 12.68 -6.30 -6.28
C ALA A 233 12.73 -6.30 -4.75
N GLY A 234 11.57 -6.29 -4.10
CA GLY A 234 11.48 -6.64 -2.68
C GLY A 234 11.82 -8.12 -2.46
N ALA A 235 12.15 -8.50 -1.23
CA ALA A 235 12.53 -9.87 -0.88
C ALA A 235 11.46 -10.63 -0.10
N PHE A 236 10.40 -9.96 0.39
CA PHE A 236 9.46 -10.56 1.35
C PHE A 236 8.63 -11.71 0.75
N GLN A 237 8.55 -11.85 -0.57
CA GLN A 237 7.88 -13.00 -1.20
C GLN A 237 8.49 -14.35 -0.79
N LEU A 238 9.77 -14.36 -0.39
CA LEU A 238 10.46 -15.55 0.10
C LEU A 238 10.00 -15.93 1.51
N ASP A 239 9.50 -14.96 2.28
CA ASP A 239 9.05 -15.10 3.66
C ASP A 239 7.53 -15.31 3.79
N LEU A 240 6.79 -15.37 2.68
CA LEU A 240 5.35 -15.62 2.70
C LEU A 240 5.06 -17.03 3.21
N MET A 241 4.09 -17.17 4.10
CA MET A 241 3.75 -18.45 4.74
C MET A 241 2.53 -19.09 4.11
N VAL A 242 1.60 -18.30 3.56
CA VAL A 242 0.37 -18.83 2.95
C VAL A 242 0.03 -18.19 1.62
N TYR A 243 0.33 -16.91 1.42
CA TYR A 243 -0.12 -16.20 0.24
C TYR A 243 0.52 -16.78 -1.03
N GLY A 244 -0.31 -17.20 -2.00
CA GLY A 244 0.16 -17.77 -3.25
C GLY A 244 0.69 -19.21 -3.14
N LYS A 245 0.67 -19.81 -1.95
CA LYS A 245 1.22 -21.16 -1.66
C LYS A 245 0.17 -22.27 -1.67
N THR A 246 -0.85 -22.16 -2.53
CA THR A 246 -1.92 -23.18 -2.58
C THR A 246 -1.34 -24.57 -2.85
N ASP A 247 -1.84 -25.57 -2.13
CA ASP A 247 -1.38 -26.97 -2.17
C ASP A 247 0.02 -27.24 -1.59
N GLU A 248 0.80 -26.20 -1.25
CA GLU A 248 2.06 -26.36 -0.52
C GLU A 248 1.82 -26.71 0.96
N PRO A 249 2.73 -27.46 1.61
CA PRO A 249 2.57 -27.82 3.02
C PRO A 249 2.70 -26.60 3.94
N CYS A 250 1.75 -26.45 4.87
CA CYS A 250 1.81 -25.40 5.88
C CYS A 250 3.10 -25.48 6.71
N PRO A 251 3.88 -24.38 6.85
CA PRO A 251 5.14 -24.38 7.59
C PRO A 251 5.03 -24.78 9.08
N ARG A 252 3.82 -24.76 9.66
CA ARG A 252 3.58 -25.13 11.07
C ARG A 252 3.13 -26.57 11.30
N CYS A 253 2.44 -27.17 10.33
CA CYS A 253 1.74 -28.44 10.57
C CYS A 253 1.73 -29.40 9.38
N GLY A 254 2.29 -29.01 8.23
CA GLY A 254 2.34 -29.84 7.03
C GLY A 254 1.03 -29.93 6.24
N THR A 255 -0.12 -29.58 6.82
CA THR A 255 -1.41 -29.56 6.09
C THR A 255 -1.33 -28.63 4.86
N PRO A 256 -1.78 -29.07 3.67
CA PRO A 256 -1.78 -28.23 2.48
C PRO A 256 -2.52 -26.90 2.69
N ILE A 257 -1.94 -25.80 2.21
CA ILE A 257 -2.56 -24.48 2.23
C ILE A 257 -3.75 -24.47 1.26
N ALA A 258 -4.91 -24.08 1.78
CA ALA A 258 -6.13 -23.95 1.00
C ALA A 258 -6.26 -22.54 0.44
N LYS A 259 -6.96 -22.43 -0.70
CA LYS A 259 -7.38 -21.16 -1.29
C LYS A 259 -8.89 -21.11 -1.41
N ILE A 260 -9.50 -20.13 -0.76
CA ILE A 260 -10.94 -19.88 -0.80
C ILE A 260 -11.22 -18.44 -1.27
N GLN A 261 -12.50 -18.13 -1.48
CA GLN A 261 -12.94 -16.77 -1.77
C GLN A 261 -13.64 -16.16 -0.56
N VAL A 262 -13.12 -15.04 -0.04
CA VAL A 262 -13.72 -14.28 1.08
C VAL A 262 -13.86 -12.83 0.65
N GLY A 263 -15.09 -12.29 0.67
CA GLY A 263 -15.35 -10.90 0.26
C GLY A 263 -14.89 -10.56 -1.16
N GLN A 264 -15.09 -11.48 -2.11
CA GLN A 264 -14.63 -11.38 -3.51
C GLN A 264 -13.09 -11.33 -3.68
N ARG A 265 -12.33 -11.79 -2.69
CA ARG A 265 -10.87 -11.85 -2.73
C ARG A 265 -10.37 -13.27 -2.53
N GLY A 266 -9.44 -13.69 -3.40
CA GLY A 266 -8.70 -14.94 -3.19
C GLY A 266 -7.95 -14.88 -1.86
N THR A 267 -8.12 -15.91 -1.05
CA THR A 267 -7.71 -15.94 0.36
C THR A 267 -7.01 -17.24 0.63
N HIS A 268 -5.79 -17.17 1.15
CA HIS A 268 -4.96 -18.33 1.45
C HIS A 268 -4.93 -18.55 2.96
N LEU A 269 -5.06 -19.80 3.39
CA LEU A 269 -5.07 -20.17 4.80
C LEU A 269 -4.58 -21.61 5.01
N CYS A 270 -4.14 -21.92 6.22
CA CYS A 270 -4.02 -23.29 6.66
C CYS A 270 -5.34 -23.74 7.33
N PRO A 271 -6.09 -24.71 6.76
CA PRO A 271 -7.38 -25.13 7.31
C PRO A 271 -7.25 -25.85 8.67
N TYR A 272 -6.06 -26.37 8.99
CA TYR A 272 -5.79 -27.00 10.28
C TYR A 272 -5.43 -25.98 11.37
N CYS A 273 -4.54 -25.03 11.07
CA CYS A 273 -4.08 -24.02 12.04
C CYS A 273 -5.12 -22.93 12.30
N GLN A 274 -5.91 -22.56 11.28
CA GLN A 274 -6.88 -21.47 11.34
C GLN A 274 -8.28 -22.06 11.29
N LYS A 275 -8.84 -22.45 12.44
CA LYS A 275 -10.21 -22.98 12.53
C LYS A 275 -11.20 -21.88 12.87
N ILE A 276 -12.41 -21.95 12.32
CA ILE A 276 -13.54 -21.17 12.84
C ILE A 276 -13.86 -21.68 14.25
N ARG A 277 -13.99 -20.77 15.20
CA ARG A 277 -14.33 -21.08 16.60
C ARG A 277 -15.68 -20.46 16.96
N GLY A 278 -16.42 -21.09 17.87
CA GLY A 278 -17.65 -20.51 18.42
C GLY A 278 -18.83 -20.46 17.45
N GLN A 279 -18.94 -21.41 16.51
CA GLN A 279 -20.19 -21.64 15.75
C GLN A 279 -21.12 -22.67 16.40
N ASP A 280 -20.76 -23.19 17.58
CA ASP A 280 -21.64 -24.03 18.40
C ASP A 280 -22.15 -23.24 19.61
N SER A 281 -23.23 -22.49 19.38
CA SER A 281 -24.39 -22.28 20.28
C SER A 281 -25.34 -21.26 19.65
#